data_AF-A0A096CJ47-F1
#
_entry.id   AF-A0A096CJ47-F1
#
_cell.length_a   1.000
_cell.length_b   1.000
_cell.length_c   1.000
_cell.angle_alpha   90.00
_cell.angle_beta   90.00
_cell.angle_gamma   90.00
#
_symmetry.space_group_name_H-M   'P 1'
#
loop_
_entity.id
_entity.type
_entity.pdbx_description
1 polymer ?
#
loop_
_entity_poly.entity_id
_entity_poly.type
_entity_poly.pdbx_seq_one_letter_code
_entity_poly.pdbx_strand_id
1 'polypeptide(L)'
;MWISEQGRRRTEPDGTALVGRVTLPGDPAGVYLAGERRELPVFGPGGYVWRPEEGEQVLVLKTGQAGEAPCVAGQACGQDWNLAAGEVLIYSGSASIRIGGGDIRLTGDVLVNGKPVLTGEG
;
A
#
# COMPACT_ATOMS: atom_id res chain seq x y z
N MET A 1 16.78 6.00 -51.41
CA MET A 1 17.28 5.66 -50.06
C MET A 1 16.79 6.75 -49.12
N TRP A 2 15.73 6.49 -48.37
CA TRP A 2 15.17 7.43 -47.40
C TRP A 2 15.68 7.03 -46.03
N ILE A 3 16.45 7.90 -45.38
CA ILE A 3 16.85 7.71 -43.98
C ILE A 3 15.67 8.19 -43.16
N SER A 4 14.88 7.25 -42.64
CA SER A 4 13.89 7.53 -41.62
C SER A 4 14.65 7.87 -40.33
N GLU A 5 14.70 9.16 -39.99
CA GLU A 5 14.84 9.58 -38.60
C GLU A 5 13.59 9.09 -37.87
N GLN A 6 13.60 7.84 -37.41
CA GLN A 6 12.76 7.46 -36.30
C GLN A 6 13.23 8.30 -35.13
N GLY A 7 12.51 9.42 -34.94
CA GLY A 7 12.64 10.27 -33.79
C GLY A 7 12.77 9.36 -32.59
N ARG A 8 13.94 9.44 -31.95
CA ARG A 8 14.18 8.86 -30.64
C ARG A 8 13.18 9.58 -29.74
N ARG A 9 11.96 9.04 -29.67
CA ARG A 9 11.00 9.39 -28.64
C ARG A 9 11.74 8.96 -27.39
N ARG A 10 12.44 9.91 -26.77
CA ARG A 10 12.94 9.73 -25.41
C ARG A 10 11.68 9.32 -24.67
N THR A 11 11.60 8.05 -24.29
CA THR A 11 10.67 7.65 -23.25
C THR A 11 11.00 8.60 -22.13
N GLU A 12 10.10 9.54 -21.86
CA GLU A 12 10.19 10.39 -20.68
C GLU A 12 10.63 9.46 -19.54
N PRO A 13 11.70 9.78 -18.79
CA PRO A 13 12.10 8.93 -17.70
C PRO A 13 10.87 8.72 -16.83
N ASP A 14 10.45 7.46 -16.68
CA ASP A 14 9.36 7.11 -15.77
C ASP A 14 9.60 7.88 -14.47
N GLY A 15 8.55 8.50 -13.94
CA GLY A 15 8.63 9.23 -12.69
C GLY A 15 9.31 8.42 -11.59
N THR A 16 9.81 9.11 -10.56
CA THR A 16 10.46 8.48 -9.40
C THR A 16 9.50 7.59 -8.59
N ALA A 17 8.21 7.63 -8.88
CA ALA A 17 7.19 6.76 -8.32
C ALA A 17 6.18 6.34 -9.39
N LEU A 18 5.65 5.14 -9.25
CA LEU A 18 4.59 4.57 -10.08
C LEU A 18 3.55 3.88 -9.20
N VAL A 19 2.30 3.82 -9.66
CA VAL A 19 1.30 2.93 -9.07
C VAL A 19 1.31 1.61 -9.85
N GLY A 20 1.37 0.50 -9.12
CA GLY A 20 1.36 -0.84 -9.68
C GLY A 20 0.33 -1.72 -9.02
N ARG A 21 0.04 -2.85 -9.66
CA ARG A 21 -0.87 -3.86 -9.11
C ARG A 21 -0.07 -4.99 -8.49
N VAL A 22 -0.39 -5.36 -7.25
CA VAL A 22 0.25 -6.49 -6.57
C VAL A 22 -0.10 -7.79 -7.28
N THR A 23 0.91 -8.58 -7.59
CA THR A 23 0.82 -9.90 -8.24
C THR A 23 1.27 -11.04 -7.32
N LEU A 24 2.13 -10.75 -6.35
CA LEU A 24 2.52 -11.67 -5.28
C LEU A 24 2.39 -10.94 -3.93
N PRO A 25 1.52 -11.41 -3.02
CA PRO A 25 1.32 -10.77 -1.74
C PRO A 25 2.53 -10.98 -0.82
N GLY A 26 2.68 -10.13 0.18
CA GLY A 26 3.69 -10.31 1.23
C GLY A 26 4.75 -9.22 1.31
N ASP A 27 5.83 -9.55 2.00
CA ASP A 27 7.04 -8.74 2.09
C ASP A 27 8.22 -9.74 2.04
N PRO A 28 8.98 -9.78 0.93
CA PRO A 28 8.85 -8.88 -0.22
C PRO A 28 7.60 -9.19 -1.07
N ALA A 29 7.12 -8.16 -1.79
CA ALA A 29 5.98 -8.23 -2.69
C ALA A 29 6.42 -8.39 -4.17
N GLY A 30 5.50 -8.89 -4.99
CA GLY A 30 5.55 -8.79 -6.45
C GLY A 30 4.56 -7.76 -6.94
N VAL A 31 4.98 -6.89 -7.86
CA VAL A 31 4.15 -5.80 -8.39
C VAL A 31 4.34 -5.69 -9.90
N TYR A 32 3.23 -5.66 -10.62
CA TYR A 32 3.20 -5.37 -12.04
C TYR A 32 3.14 -3.86 -12.29
N LEU A 33 4.11 -3.34 -13.04
CA LEU A 33 4.22 -1.95 -13.49
C LEU A 33 4.14 -1.90 -15.02
N ALA A 34 5.20 -1.43 -15.70
CA ALA A 34 5.42 -1.66 -17.14
C ALA A 34 5.90 -3.08 -17.44
N GLY A 35 6.14 -3.87 -16.40
CA GLY A 35 6.54 -5.26 -16.40
C GLY A 35 6.57 -5.77 -14.96
N GLU A 36 6.62 -7.09 -14.79
CA GLU A 36 6.66 -7.72 -13.49
C GLU A 36 7.95 -7.38 -12.73
N ARG A 37 7.79 -6.91 -11.49
CA ARG A 37 8.88 -6.75 -10.53
C ARG A 37 8.61 -7.67 -9.34
N ARG A 38 9.65 -8.36 -8.87
CA ARG A 38 9.59 -9.29 -7.73
C ARG A 38 10.63 -8.90 -6.71
N GLU A 39 10.50 -9.46 -5.50
CA GLU A 39 11.40 -9.19 -4.39
C GLU A 39 11.41 -7.70 -3.98
N LEU A 40 10.26 -7.00 -4.10
CA LEU A 40 10.15 -5.61 -3.67
C LEU A 40 9.94 -5.55 -2.15
N PRO A 41 10.87 -4.99 -1.38
CA PRO A 41 10.65 -4.76 0.04
C PRO A 41 9.48 -3.81 0.27
N VAL A 42 8.70 -4.06 1.32
CA VAL A 42 7.58 -3.21 1.74
C VAL A 42 8.01 -2.31 2.89
N PHE A 43 7.79 -1.01 2.73
CA PHE A 43 8.08 0.01 3.72
C PHE A 43 6.78 0.56 4.29
N GLY A 44 6.74 0.69 5.62
CA GLY A 44 5.67 1.35 6.35
C GLY A 44 6.25 2.26 7.44
N PRO A 45 5.39 3.01 8.15
CA PRO A 45 5.80 3.76 9.34
C PRO A 45 6.52 2.85 10.36
N GLY A 46 7.46 3.41 11.14
CA GLY A 46 8.15 2.65 12.17
C GLY A 46 7.17 2.01 13.18
N GLY A 47 7.29 0.70 13.40
CA GLY A 47 6.37 -0.08 14.24
C GLY A 47 5.10 -0.55 13.54
N TYR A 48 4.91 -0.21 12.26
CA TYR A 48 3.81 -0.70 11.43
C TYR A 48 4.33 -1.74 10.42
N VAL A 49 3.75 -2.93 10.46
CA VAL A 49 4.05 -4.00 9.50
C VAL A 49 2.80 -4.24 8.68
N TRP A 50 2.94 -4.10 7.37
CA TRP A 50 1.89 -4.36 6.40
C TRP A 50 2.43 -5.21 5.28
N ARG A 51 1.58 -6.11 4.80
CA ARG A 51 1.87 -7.03 3.70
C ARG A 51 0.75 -6.83 2.67
N PRO A 52 1.04 -6.27 1.48
CA PRO A 52 0.04 -6.09 0.45
C PRO A 52 -0.62 -7.41 0.05
N GLU A 53 -1.91 -7.35 -0.23
CA GLU A 53 -2.70 -8.45 -0.78
C GLU A 53 -2.64 -8.48 -2.31
N GLU A 54 -2.90 -9.65 -2.89
CA GLU A 54 -2.95 -9.80 -4.34
C GLU A 54 -4.04 -8.89 -4.95
N GLY A 55 -3.70 -8.20 -6.04
CA GLY A 55 -4.61 -7.34 -6.77
C GLY A 55 -4.73 -5.91 -6.23
N GLU A 56 -4.15 -5.60 -5.06
CA GLU A 56 -4.12 -4.25 -4.50
C GLU A 56 -3.32 -3.28 -5.39
N GLN A 57 -3.72 -2.00 -5.39
CA GLN A 57 -2.97 -0.94 -6.05
C GLN A 57 -2.02 -0.28 -5.05
N VAL A 58 -0.73 -0.37 -5.33
CA VAL A 58 0.33 0.10 -4.41
C VAL A 58 1.24 1.12 -5.09
N LEU A 59 1.71 2.07 -4.29
CA LEU A 59 2.75 3.01 -4.69
C LEU A 59 4.11 2.32 -4.61
N VAL A 60 4.79 2.26 -5.76
CA VAL A 60 6.17 1.80 -5.87
C VAL A 60 7.08 3.01 -6.07
N LEU A 61 8.02 3.21 -5.15
CA LEU A 61 9.06 4.21 -5.26
C LEU A 61 10.27 3.58 -5.95
N LYS A 62 10.78 4.23 -6.99
CA LYS A 62 12.06 3.87 -7.62
C LYS A 62 13.18 4.56 -6.84
N THR A 63 13.75 3.85 -5.87
CA THR A 63 14.86 4.37 -5.05
C THR A 63 16.21 3.92 -5.61
N GLY A 64 17.29 4.49 -5.09
CA GLY A 64 18.62 4.39 -5.70
C GLY A 64 18.84 5.45 -6.78
N GLN A 65 20.10 5.71 -7.15
CA GLN A 65 20.44 6.83 -8.03
C GLN A 65 19.85 6.64 -9.44
N ALA A 66 19.67 5.39 -9.86
CA ALA A 66 19.12 5.00 -11.16
C ALA A 66 17.77 4.27 -11.04
N GLY A 67 17.14 4.24 -9.86
CA GLY A 67 15.89 3.51 -9.62
C GLY A 67 16.08 1.99 -9.47
N GLU A 68 17.30 1.55 -9.18
CA GLU A 68 17.71 0.15 -9.07
C GLU A 68 17.17 -0.58 -7.82
N ALA A 69 16.69 0.16 -6.83
CA ALA A 69 16.17 -0.37 -5.57
C ALA A 69 14.69 0.01 -5.40
N PRO A 70 13.76 -0.52 -6.21
CA PRO A 70 12.35 -0.21 -6.05
C PRO A 70 11.79 -0.79 -4.75
N CYS A 71 10.86 -0.07 -4.11
CA CYS A 71 10.17 -0.55 -2.92
C CYS A 71 8.71 -0.13 -2.90
N VAL A 72 7.88 -0.91 -2.20
CA VAL A 72 6.47 -0.57 -1.96
C VAL A 72 6.38 0.35 -0.76
N ALA A 73 5.66 1.46 -0.86
CA ALA A 73 5.54 2.46 0.22
C ALA A 73 4.14 2.58 0.83
N GLY A 74 3.11 2.03 0.17
CA GLY A 74 1.74 2.13 0.64
C GLY A 74 0.73 1.70 -0.42
N GLN A 75 -0.51 1.47 0.01
CA GLN A 75 -1.64 1.21 -0.85
C GLN A 75 -2.38 2.52 -1.17
N ALA A 76 -2.96 2.62 -2.36
CA ALA A 76 -3.92 3.68 -2.65
C ALA A 76 -5.17 3.52 -1.77
N CYS A 77 -5.60 4.59 -1.10
CA CYS A 77 -6.87 4.61 -0.37
C CYS A 77 -8.03 4.53 -1.38
N GLY A 78 -8.58 3.34 -1.60
CA GLY A 78 -9.59 3.10 -2.64
C GLY A 78 -11.05 3.31 -2.20
N GLN A 79 -11.31 3.36 -0.89
CA GLN A 79 -12.66 3.47 -0.33
C GLN A 79 -12.82 4.74 0.49
N ASP A 80 -14.00 5.35 0.40
CA ASP A 80 -14.40 6.42 1.32
C ASP A 80 -14.83 5.81 2.67
N TRP A 81 -14.01 6.05 3.69
CA TRP A 81 -14.25 5.61 5.06
C TRP A 81 -14.98 6.66 5.91
N ASN A 82 -15.42 7.76 5.28
CA ASN A 82 -16.02 8.92 5.94
C ASN A 82 -15.15 9.41 7.12
N LEU A 83 -13.83 9.49 6.94
CA LEU A 83 -12.91 9.98 7.96
C LEU A 83 -12.94 11.51 7.99
N ALA A 84 -13.04 12.08 9.19
CA ALA A 84 -12.82 13.51 9.38
C ALA A 84 -11.31 13.83 9.35
N ALA A 85 -10.97 15.10 9.15
CA ALA A 85 -9.58 15.54 9.16
C ALA A 85 -8.90 15.21 10.50
N GLY A 86 -7.78 14.49 10.44
CA GLY A 86 -7.01 14.06 11.62
C GLY A 86 -7.45 12.72 12.22
N GLU A 87 -8.52 12.09 11.71
CA GLU A 87 -8.87 10.74 12.13
C GLU A 87 -7.97 9.68 11.47
N VAL A 88 -7.78 8.57 12.18
CA VAL A 88 -6.98 7.44 11.73
C VAL A 88 -7.83 6.19 11.69
N LEU A 89 -7.70 5.41 10.61
CA LEU A 89 -8.27 4.08 10.49
C LEU A 89 -7.16 3.08 10.17
N ILE A 90 -7.06 2.03 10.98
CA ILE A 90 -6.29 0.84 10.70
C ILE A 90 -7.31 -0.27 10.43
N TYR A 91 -7.22 -0.96 9.30
CA TYR A 91 -8.20 -1.98 8.92
C TYR A 91 -7.54 -3.14 8.19
N SER A 92 -8.15 -4.32 8.31
CA SER A 92 -7.82 -5.51 7.54
C SER A 92 -9.08 -6.37 7.43
N GLY A 93 -9.57 -6.58 6.21
CA GLY A 93 -10.86 -7.23 5.98
C GLY A 93 -11.99 -6.55 6.77
N SER A 94 -12.65 -7.32 7.64
CA SER A 94 -13.76 -6.84 8.49
C SER A 94 -13.33 -6.28 9.85
N ALA A 95 -12.04 -6.37 10.21
CA ALA A 95 -11.54 -5.85 11.48
C ALA A 95 -10.98 -4.44 11.32
N SER A 96 -11.25 -3.55 12.29
CA SER A 96 -10.70 -2.20 12.26
C SER A 96 -10.55 -1.53 13.62
N ILE A 97 -9.65 -0.55 13.66
CA ILE A 97 -9.42 0.39 14.75
C ILE A 97 -9.56 1.81 14.17
N ARG A 98 -10.58 2.54 14.60
CA ARG A 98 -10.78 3.94 14.25
C ARG A 98 -10.49 4.83 15.46
N ILE A 99 -9.69 5.87 15.26
CA ILE A 99 -9.28 6.81 16.29
C ILE A 99 -9.70 8.21 15.83
N GLY A 100 -10.57 8.88 16.59
CA GLY A 100 -11.15 10.15 16.18
C GLY A 100 -12.25 10.62 17.13
N GLY A 101 -12.63 11.90 17.07
CA GLY A 101 -13.82 12.39 17.79
C GLY A 101 -13.83 12.23 19.32
N GLY A 102 -12.70 11.91 19.95
CA GLY A 102 -12.59 11.65 21.39
C GLY A 102 -12.79 10.18 21.80
N ASP A 103 -13.01 9.27 20.85
CA ASP A 103 -13.16 7.83 21.10
C ASP A 103 -12.19 6.98 20.27
N ILE A 104 -12.06 5.71 20.68
CA ILE A 104 -11.43 4.65 19.89
C ILE A 104 -12.50 3.60 19.65
N ARG A 105 -12.82 3.36 18.38
CA ARG A 105 -13.82 2.36 17.97
C ARG A 105 -13.12 1.14 17.41
N LEU A 106 -13.45 -0.02 17.96
CA LEU A 106 -12.95 -1.31 17.52
C LEU A 106 -14.09 -2.09 16.86
N THR A 107 -13.83 -2.68 15.70
CA THR A 107 -14.78 -3.55 14.99
C THR A 107 -14.15 -4.92 14.76
N GLY A 108 -14.94 -5.98 14.96
CA GLY A 108 -14.50 -7.39 14.88
C GLY A 108 -14.33 -8.03 16.25
N ASP A 109 -13.79 -9.26 16.27
CA ASP A 109 -13.49 -9.96 17.52
C ASP A 109 -12.27 -9.33 18.20
N VAL A 110 -12.49 -8.68 19.34
CA VAL A 110 -11.43 -8.03 20.11
C VAL A 110 -10.95 -8.94 21.22
N LEU A 111 -9.66 -9.27 21.21
CA LEU A 111 -9.00 -10.02 22.27
C LEU A 111 -7.97 -9.16 23.00
N VAL A 112 -7.96 -9.24 24.33
CA VAL A 112 -6.92 -8.65 25.18
C VAL A 112 -6.15 -9.79 25.83
N ASN A 113 -4.85 -9.90 25.49
CA ASN A 113 -4.00 -11.00 25.93
C ASN A 113 -4.62 -12.39 25.65
N GLY A 114 -5.23 -12.55 24.48
CA GLY A 114 -5.89 -13.78 24.05
C GLY A 114 -7.25 -14.07 24.68
N LYS A 115 -7.80 -13.16 25.49
CA LYS A 115 -9.14 -13.29 26.10
C LYS A 115 -10.13 -12.38 25.39
N PRO A 116 -11.33 -12.87 25.01
CA PRO A 116 -12.32 -12.05 24.33
C PRO A 116 -12.82 -10.92 25.23
N VAL A 117 -12.98 -9.74 24.67
CA VAL A 117 -13.65 -8.61 25.33
C VAL A 117 -15.14 -8.76 25.09
N LEU A 118 -15.91 -8.96 26.16
CA LEU A 118 -17.37 -8.97 26.09
C LEU A 118 -17.87 -7.53 26.15
N THR A 119 -18.45 -7.04 25.06
CA THR A 119 -19.18 -5.78 25.05
C THR A 119 -20.57 -6.02 25.63
N GLY A 120 -20.87 -5.39 26.77
CA GLY A 120 -22.24 -5.39 27.27
C GLY A 120 -23.14 -4.59 26.33
N GLU A 121 -24.31 -5.12 26.00
CA GLU A 121 -25.41 -4.27 25.55
C GLU A 121 -25.83 -3.44 26.76
N GLY A 122 -25.68 -2.11 26.66
CA GLY A 122 -26.14 -1.17 27.68
C GLY A 122 -27.65 -1.05 27.71
#